data_AF-A0AAZ3S6R0-F1
#
_entry.id   AF-A0AAZ3S6R0-F1
#
_cell.length_a   1.000
_cell.length_b   1.000
_cell.length_c   1.000
_cell.angle_alpha   90.00
_cell.angle_beta   90.00
_cell.angle_gamma   90.00
#
_symmetry.space_group_name_H-M   'P 1'
#
loop_
_entity.id
_entity.type
_entity.pdbx_description
1 polymer ?
#
loop_
_entity_poly.entity_id
_entity_poly.type
_entity_poly.pdbx_seq_one_letter_code
_entity_poly.pdbx_strand_id
1 'polypeptide(L)'
;MGNTNTGMGTGHRRDSRAKEGDRPKILMDSPEDADMFHGEDIKAPLEKEEYLAWRQDLEADKGPTLDRPTVFRWTGSGKEVFLSGSFNNWANKIPLTRSQNNFVAIVDLPEGEHQYKFYVDGTWTHDPAEPVVTNQLGTVNNVIQVKKTDFEVFDALMVDSQKCSDMSGQCQDLSSSPPGPYHQDPYIPKQEEKFKSPPILPPHLLQVILNKDTGISCDPALLPEPNHVMLNHLYALSIKDGVMVLSATHRYKKKYVTTLLYKPI
;
A
#
# COMPACT_ATOMS: atom_id res chain seq x y z
N MET A 1 95.05 -23.54 10.43
CA MET A 1 95.70 -22.77 9.33
C MET A 1 94.69 -21.69 8.95
N GLY A 2 94.76 -20.47 9.51
CA GLY A 2 95.61 -19.34 9.06
C GLY A 2 94.99 -18.75 7.78
N ASN A 3 94.60 -17.48 7.59
CA ASN A 3 95.00 -16.14 8.06
C ASN A 3 93.79 -15.19 7.83
N THR A 4 93.39 -14.19 8.63
CA THR A 4 93.94 -12.86 9.03
C THR A 4 94.20 -11.81 7.93
N ASN A 5 93.47 -10.68 8.07
CA ASN A 5 93.84 -9.25 7.86
C ASN A 5 93.80 -8.71 6.40
N THR A 6 93.44 -7.45 6.07
CA THR A 6 93.42 -6.14 6.78
C THR A 6 92.78 -5.03 5.91
N GLY A 7 92.31 -3.92 6.54
CA GLY A 7 92.27 -2.55 5.94
C GLY A 7 90.93 -1.78 6.15
N MET A 8 90.71 -1.03 7.24
CA MET A 8 90.98 0.41 7.50
C MET A 8 90.20 1.45 6.65
N GLY A 9 89.43 2.34 7.34
CA GLY A 9 88.94 3.63 6.80
C GLY A 9 87.77 4.28 7.58
N THR A 10 88.06 5.37 8.29
CA THR A 10 87.24 6.29 9.15
C THR A 10 85.96 6.87 8.47
N GLY A 11 84.85 7.30 9.11
CA GLY A 11 84.64 8.11 10.33
C GLY A 11 83.13 8.47 10.56
N HIS A 12 82.83 9.05 11.73
CA HIS A 12 81.52 9.27 12.40
C HIS A 12 80.36 9.98 11.68
N ARG A 13 79.09 9.61 12.00
CA ARG A 13 78.17 10.32 12.95
C ARG A 13 76.72 9.78 12.93
N ARG A 14 76.17 9.51 14.15
CA ARG A 14 74.77 9.64 14.66
C ARG A 14 73.62 8.96 13.87
N ASP A 15 72.57 8.36 14.43
CA ASP A 15 72.10 8.02 15.77
C ASP A 15 70.88 7.12 15.54
N SER A 16 70.65 6.12 16.42
CA SER A 16 69.35 5.49 16.76
C SER A 16 68.51 4.80 15.66
N ARG A 17 67.69 3.77 15.88
CA ARG A 17 67.51 2.70 16.87
C ARG A 17 66.40 1.81 16.26
N ALA A 18 66.65 0.50 16.23
CA ALA A 18 65.76 -0.65 16.02
C ALA A 18 64.29 -0.48 15.54
N LYS A 19 63.98 -1.27 14.50
CA LYS A 19 62.64 -1.75 14.09
C LYS A 19 61.95 -2.55 15.21
N GLU A 20 60.64 -2.40 15.37
CA GLU A 20 59.74 -3.54 15.68
C GLU A 20 58.29 -3.26 15.27
N GLY A 21 57.77 -4.12 14.37
CA GLY A 21 56.41 -4.66 14.30
C GLY A 21 55.21 -3.74 14.47
N ASP A 22 54.69 -3.27 13.34
CA ASP A 22 53.47 -2.47 13.20
C ASP A 22 52.20 -3.27 13.58
N ARG A 23 51.36 -2.70 14.46
CA ARG A 23 49.99 -3.14 14.74
C ARG A 23 49.06 -2.28 13.87
N PRO A 24 48.13 -2.84 13.07
CA PRO A 24 47.24 -2.00 12.28
C PRO A 24 46.23 -1.31 13.21
N LYS A 25 46.35 0.01 13.33
CA LYS A 25 45.32 0.88 13.87
C LYS A 25 44.39 1.26 12.73
N ILE A 26 43.14 0.79 12.81
CA ILE A 26 42.03 1.33 12.04
C ILE A 26 41.76 2.72 12.62
N LEU A 27 42.16 3.76 11.92
CA LEU A 27 41.63 5.10 12.09
C LEU A 27 41.27 5.62 10.70
N MET A 28 39.97 5.72 10.47
CA MET A 28 39.38 6.30 9.28
C MET A 28 39.40 7.81 9.49
N ASP A 29 40.28 8.51 8.77
CA ASP A 29 40.26 9.96 8.62
C ASP A 29 40.98 10.29 7.31
N SER A 30 40.22 10.41 6.22
CA SER A 30 40.59 11.29 5.10
C SER A 30 39.34 11.60 4.26
N PRO A 31 38.99 12.89 4.05
CA PRO A 31 37.74 13.30 3.41
C PRO A 31 37.82 13.41 1.87
N GLU A 32 38.71 12.66 1.20
CA GLU A 32 39.04 12.89 -0.22
C GLU A 32 38.47 11.85 -1.21
N ASP A 33 37.61 10.93 -0.78
CA ASP A 33 36.92 9.96 -1.68
C ASP A 33 35.48 10.36 -2.05
N ALA A 34 35.12 11.65 -1.93
CA ALA A 34 33.78 12.14 -2.27
C ALA A 34 33.54 12.39 -3.77
N ASP A 35 34.58 12.33 -4.61
CA ASP A 35 34.51 12.76 -6.02
C ASP A 35 34.34 11.61 -7.03
N MET A 36 33.53 10.59 -6.71
CA MET A 36 33.14 9.54 -7.67
C MET A 36 31.69 9.66 -8.19
N PHE A 37 31.01 10.77 -7.88
CA PHE A 37 29.72 11.10 -8.47
C PHE A 37 29.73 12.54 -8.98
N HIS A 38 30.42 12.78 -10.10
CA HIS A 38 30.06 13.91 -10.96
C HIS A 38 28.71 13.59 -11.62
N GLY A 39 27.64 13.84 -10.87
CA GLY A 39 26.34 14.11 -11.46
C GLY A 39 26.46 15.41 -12.24
N GLU A 40 26.28 15.34 -13.55
CA GLU A 40 26.08 16.52 -14.37
C GLU A 40 24.78 17.21 -13.90
N ASP A 41 24.91 18.16 -12.99
CA ASP A 41 23.88 19.17 -12.81
C ASP A 41 23.83 20.01 -14.10
N ILE A 42 22.71 19.93 -14.82
CA ILE A 42 21.89 21.03 -15.35
C ILE A 42 20.98 20.47 -16.45
N LYS A 43 19.77 20.03 -16.09
CA LYS A 43 18.54 20.17 -16.91
C LYS A 43 17.26 20.26 -16.06
N ALA A 44 17.34 20.81 -14.84
CA ALA A 44 16.15 21.07 -14.03
C ALA A 44 15.10 22.00 -14.69
N PRO A 45 15.46 23.01 -15.53
CA PRO A 45 14.46 23.77 -16.27
C PRO A 45 13.78 22.93 -17.35
N LEU A 46 14.55 22.08 -18.04
CA LEU A 46 14.09 21.26 -19.17
C LEU A 46 13.22 20.09 -18.72
N GLU A 47 13.52 19.43 -17.60
CA GLU A 47 12.64 18.40 -17.04
C GLU A 47 11.34 18.99 -16.48
N LYS A 48 11.40 20.20 -15.91
CA LYS A 48 10.21 20.91 -15.45
C LYS A 48 9.35 21.39 -16.62
N GLU A 49 9.98 21.88 -17.68
CA GLU A 49 9.31 22.27 -18.93
C GLU A 49 8.78 21.05 -19.69
N GLU A 50 9.48 19.92 -19.71
CA GLU A 50 8.97 18.64 -20.21
C GLU A 50 7.83 18.13 -19.35
N TYR A 51 7.93 18.17 -18.02
CA TYR A 51 6.82 17.78 -17.13
C TYR A 51 5.59 18.67 -17.30
N LEU A 52 5.79 19.97 -17.49
CA LEU A 52 4.71 20.92 -17.79
C LEU A 52 4.16 20.71 -19.21
N ALA A 53 4.99 20.38 -20.20
CA ALA A 53 4.57 20.06 -21.56
C ALA A 53 3.78 18.74 -21.62
N TRP A 54 4.22 17.71 -20.89
CA TRP A 54 3.48 16.44 -20.74
C TRP A 54 2.14 16.64 -20.03
N ARG A 55 2.08 17.50 -18.99
CA ARG A 55 0.79 17.91 -18.40
C ARG A 55 -0.07 18.66 -19.39
N GLN A 56 0.53 19.55 -20.17
CA GLN A 56 -0.19 20.34 -21.15
C GLN A 56 -0.71 19.47 -22.29
N ASP A 57 0.02 18.44 -22.73
CA ASP A 57 -0.44 17.46 -23.73
C ASP A 57 -1.52 16.51 -23.17
N LEU A 58 -1.43 16.11 -21.89
CA LEU A 58 -2.49 15.37 -21.18
C LEU A 58 -3.76 16.23 -20.96
N GLU A 59 -3.61 17.55 -20.79
CA GLU A 59 -4.70 18.51 -20.63
C GLU A 59 -5.20 19.09 -21.98
N ALA A 60 -4.41 18.96 -23.06
CA ALA A 60 -4.67 19.49 -24.40
C ALA A 60 -5.37 18.51 -25.33
N ASP A 61 -5.51 17.24 -24.96
CA ASP A 61 -6.51 16.37 -25.59
C ASP A 61 -7.91 16.73 -25.07
N LYS A 62 -8.33 17.97 -25.32
CA LYS A 62 -9.74 18.31 -25.47
C LYS A 62 -10.19 17.79 -26.83
N GLY A 63 -10.17 16.46 -26.97
CA GLY A 63 -11.07 15.78 -27.89
C GLY A 63 -12.51 16.23 -27.61
N PRO A 64 -13.44 16.02 -28.55
CA PRO A 64 -14.86 16.21 -28.25
C PRO A 64 -15.17 15.54 -26.92
N THR A 65 -15.97 16.18 -26.05
CA THR A 65 -16.41 15.59 -24.77
C THR A 65 -16.78 14.15 -25.03
N LEU A 66 -15.93 13.21 -24.62
CA LEU A 66 -16.12 11.82 -25.02
C LEU A 66 -17.32 11.35 -24.22
N ASP A 67 -18.40 11.05 -24.92
CA ASP A 67 -19.58 10.46 -24.28
C ASP A 67 -19.15 9.11 -23.69
N ARG A 68 -19.51 8.89 -22.43
CA ARG A 68 -19.06 7.74 -21.65
C ARG A 68 -20.24 6.90 -21.17
N PRO A 69 -20.12 5.55 -21.20
CA PRO A 69 -21.24 4.67 -20.94
C PRO A 69 -21.72 4.80 -19.49
N THR A 70 -22.93 5.30 -19.31
CA THR A 70 -23.55 5.52 -18.01
C THR A 70 -24.76 4.61 -17.85
N VAL A 71 -24.79 3.86 -16.74
CA VAL A 71 -25.84 2.87 -16.48
C VAL A 71 -27.02 3.52 -15.76
N PHE A 72 -28.20 3.41 -16.35
CA PHE A 72 -29.47 3.75 -15.72
C PHE A 72 -30.21 2.47 -15.35
N ARG A 73 -30.55 2.33 -14.08
CA ARG A 73 -31.25 1.16 -13.56
C ARG A 73 -32.50 1.57 -12.81
N TRP A 74 -33.61 0.90 -13.12
CA TRP A 74 -34.85 0.98 -12.36
C TRP A 74 -35.10 -0.36 -11.65
N THR A 75 -35.15 -0.34 -10.33
CA THR A 75 -35.41 -1.53 -9.49
C THR A 75 -36.86 -1.63 -9.04
N GLY A 76 -37.70 -0.66 -9.39
CA GLY A 76 -39.12 -0.68 -9.10
C GLY A 76 -39.90 -1.66 -9.98
N SER A 77 -41.16 -1.90 -9.62
CA SER A 77 -42.08 -2.69 -10.45
C SER A 77 -42.51 -1.91 -11.69
N GLY A 78 -42.78 -2.63 -12.78
CA GLY A 78 -43.31 -2.07 -14.02
C GLY A 78 -43.44 -3.14 -15.10
N LYS A 79 -44.26 -2.89 -16.13
CA LYS A 79 -44.29 -3.70 -17.36
C LYS A 79 -43.43 -3.07 -18.44
N GLU A 80 -43.62 -1.77 -18.66
CA GLU A 80 -42.87 -0.97 -19.64
C GLU A 80 -42.23 0.21 -18.92
N VAL A 81 -40.90 0.30 -19.04
CA VAL A 81 -40.10 1.35 -18.40
C VAL A 81 -39.30 2.06 -19.46
N PHE A 82 -39.40 3.38 -19.47
CA PHE A 82 -38.62 4.25 -20.35
C PHE A 82 -37.85 5.29 -19.56
N LEU A 83 -36.79 5.80 -20.15
CA LEU A 83 -35.93 6.86 -19.62
C LEU A 83 -35.96 8.08 -20.54
N SER A 84 -35.98 9.26 -19.94
CA SER A 84 -35.83 10.53 -20.63
C SER A 84 -35.03 11.49 -19.75
N GLY A 85 -34.28 12.41 -20.35
CA GLY A 85 -33.43 13.32 -19.58
C GLY A 85 -32.88 14.49 -20.38
N SER A 86 -32.03 15.29 -19.75
CA SER A 86 -31.40 16.47 -20.35
C SER A 86 -30.58 16.11 -21.61
N PHE A 87 -29.91 14.97 -21.61
CA PHE A 87 -29.08 14.48 -22.71
C PHE A 87 -29.83 14.16 -24.00
N ASN A 88 -31.15 13.96 -23.95
CA ASN A 88 -31.99 13.81 -25.13
C ASN A 88 -33.05 14.90 -25.25
N ASN A 89 -32.82 16.05 -24.61
CA ASN A 89 -33.71 17.21 -24.58
C ASN A 89 -35.15 16.85 -24.14
N TRP A 90 -35.33 15.80 -23.34
CA TRP A 90 -36.64 15.28 -22.96
C TRP A 90 -37.55 14.91 -24.14
N ALA A 91 -36.99 14.78 -25.34
CA ALA A 91 -37.76 14.64 -26.58
C ALA A 91 -38.23 13.20 -26.81
N ASN A 92 -37.36 12.24 -26.50
CA ASN A 92 -37.61 10.82 -26.75
C ASN A 92 -37.61 10.01 -25.44
N LYS A 93 -38.31 8.88 -25.47
CA LYS A 93 -38.36 7.90 -24.39
C LYS A 93 -37.51 6.69 -24.78
N ILE A 94 -36.36 6.54 -24.14
CA ILE A 94 -35.44 5.42 -24.36
C ILE A 94 -36.01 4.19 -23.64
N PRO A 95 -36.37 3.09 -24.32
CA PRO A 95 -36.90 1.89 -23.67
C PRO A 95 -35.80 1.19 -22.86
N LEU A 96 -36.14 0.78 -21.63
CA LEU A 96 -35.22 -0.01 -20.81
C LEU A 96 -35.42 -1.50 -21.10
N THR A 97 -34.32 -2.24 -21.08
CA THR A 97 -34.35 -3.69 -21.23
C THR A 97 -34.68 -4.32 -19.88
N ARG A 98 -35.74 -5.14 -19.85
CA ARG A 98 -36.18 -5.87 -18.66
C ARG A 98 -35.29 -7.08 -18.40
N SER A 99 -34.72 -7.14 -17.21
CA SER A 99 -34.09 -8.32 -16.61
C SER A 99 -35.06 -8.98 -15.60
N GLN A 100 -34.60 -9.94 -14.81
CA GLN A 100 -35.45 -10.66 -13.85
C GLN A 100 -36.12 -9.71 -12.84
N ASN A 101 -35.33 -8.83 -12.22
CA ASN A 101 -35.80 -7.92 -11.16
C ASN A 101 -35.58 -6.44 -11.46
N ASN A 102 -34.88 -6.10 -12.56
CA ASN A 102 -34.46 -4.73 -12.86
C ASN A 102 -34.75 -4.39 -14.32
N PHE A 103 -34.90 -3.10 -14.60
CA PHE A 103 -34.90 -2.54 -15.94
C PHE A 103 -33.63 -1.71 -16.13
N VAL A 104 -32.91 -1.89 -17.24
CA VAL A 104 -31.60 -1.26 -17.44
C VAL A 104 -31.47 -0.66 -18.85
N ALA A 105 -30.80 0.48 -18.94
CA ALA A 105 -30.29 1.06 -20.17
C ALA A 105 -28.87 1.60 -19.93
N ILE A 106 -28.01 1.51 -20.95
CA ILE A 106 -26.69 2.14 -20.96
C ILE A 106 -26.76 3.26 -21.98
N VAL A 107 -26.46 4.48 -21.55
CA VAL A 107 -26.49 5.69 -22.38
C VAL A 107 -25.14 6.36 -22.27
N ASP A 108 -24.52 6.64 -23.40
CA ASP A 108 -23.26 7.39 -23.44
C ASP A 108 -23.56 8.87 -23.16
N LEU A 109 -22.94 9.41 -22.12
CA LEU A 109 -23.15 10.79 -21.66
C LEU A 109 -21.83 11.54 -21.55
N PRO A 110 -21.77 12.82 -21.91
CA PRO A 110 -20.60 13.64 -21.66
C PRO A 110 -20.45 13.88 -20.15
N GLU A 111 -19.24 14.22 -19.72
CA GLU A 111 -19.00 14.63 -18.33
C GLU A 111 -19.86 15.84 -17.94
N GLY A 112 -20.44 15.78 -16.75
CA GLY A 112 -21.31 16.83 -16.25
C GLY A 112 -22.49 16.32 -15.44
N GLU A 113 -23.35 17.26 -15.06
CA GLU A 113 -24.61 16.98 -14.39
C GLU A 113 -25.70 16.70 -15.42
N HIS A 114 -26.42 15.59 -15.25
CA HIS A 114 -27.54 15.21 -16.10
C HIS A 114 -28.79 14.95 -15.27
N GLN A 115 -29.89 15.59 -15.65
CA GLN A 115 -31.20 15.33 -15.06
C GLN A 115 -31.93 14.26 -15.86
N TYR A 116 -32.62 13.36 -15.18
CA TYR A 116 -33.37 12.29 -15.81
C TYR A 116 -34.62 11.89 -15.03
N LYS A 117 -35.52 11.18 -15.70
CA LYS A 117 -36.76 10.68 -15.11
C LYS A 117 -37.21 9.39 -15.79
N PHE A 118 -37.87 8.52 -15.02
CA PHE A 118 -38.45 7.29 -15.53
C PHE A 118 -39.92 7.48 -15.89
N TYR A 119 -40.34 6.84 -16.98
CA TYR A 119 -41.74 6.73 -17.37
C TYR A 119 -42.14 5.25 -17.27
N VAL A 120 -42.90 4.92 -16.23
CA VAL A 120 -43.24 3.53 -15.85
C VAL A 120 -44.74 3.36 -16.00
N ASP A 121 -45.17 2.42 -16.85
CA ASP A 121 -46.58 2.06 -17.05
C ASP A 121 -47.52 3.26 -17.25
N GLY A 122 -47.06 4.27 -17.99
CA GLY A 122 -47.86 5.47 -18.29
C GLY A 122 -47.65 6.65 -17.33
N THR A 123 -46.84 6.49 -16.27
CA THR A 123 -46.67 7.51 -15.22
C THR A 123 -45.22 7.94 -15.09
N TRP A 124 -44.99 9.25 -14.98
CA TRP A 124 -43.67 9.81 -14.68
C TRP A 124 -43.32 9.61 -13.21
N THR A 125 -42.20 8.96 -12.94
CA THR A 125 -41.70 8.66 -11.60
C THR A 125 -40.17 8.85 -11.53
N HIS A 126 -39.63 8.87 -10.32
CA HIS A 126 -38.19 8.98 -10.05
C HIS A 126 -37.76 7.84 -9.12
N ASP A 127 -36.47 7.51 -9.11
CA ASP A 127 -35.92 6.54 -8.17
C ASP A 127 -35.67 7.22 -6.82
N PRO A 128 -36.31 6.77 -5.73
CA PRO A 128 -36.12 7.36 -4.40
C PRO A 128 -34.76 7.05 -3.76
N ALA A 129 -34.02 6.07 -4.27
CA ALA A 129 -32.67 5.74 -3.78
C ALA A 129 -31.58 6.67 -4.36
N GLU A 130 -31.88 7.33 -5.48
CA GLU A 130 -30.94 8.18 -6.20
C GLU A 130 -31.16 9.66 -5.89
N PRO A 131 -30.12 10.52 -5.98
CA PRO A 131 -30.25 11.95 -5.77
C PRO A 131 -31.31 12.60 -6.68
N VAL A 132 -31.99 13.62 -6.17
CA VAL A 132 -33.04 14.36 -6.90
C VAL A 132 -32.79 15.87 -6.86
N VAL A 133 -33.26 16.55 -7.91
CA VAL A 133 -33.33 18.00 -8.01
C VAL A 133 -34.77 18.41 -8.35
N THR A 134 -35.24 19.51 -7.75
CA THR A 134 -36.57 20.07 -8.01
C THR A 134 -36.44 21.30 -8.90
N ASN A 135 -37.03 21.25 -10.09
CA ASN A 135 -37.05 22.39 -11.01
C ASN A 135 -38.00 23.49 -10.53
N GLN A 136 -37.84 24.71 -11.05
CA GLN A 136 -38.63 25.89 -10.68
C GLN A 136 -40.15 25.72 -10.86
N LEU A 137 -40.56 24.79 -11.73
CA LEU A 137 -41.96 24.43 -11.99
C LEU A 137 -42.51 23.37 -11.01
N GLY A 138 -41.74 22.95 -10.00
CA GLY A 138 -42.12 21.94 -9.01
C GLY A 138 -41.91 20.49 -9.44
N THR A 139 -41.39 20.25 -10.64
CA THR A 139 -41.09 18.89 -11.11
C THR A 139 -39.83 18.34 -10.45
N VAL A 140 -39.95 17.18 -9.82
CA VAL A 140 -38.83 16.41 -9.26
C VAL A 140 -38.24 15.48 -10.33
N ASN A 141 -36.93 15.57 -10.55
CA ASN A 141 -36.14 14.74 -11.45
C ASN A 141 -34.98 14.10 -10.66
N ASN A 142 -34.53 12.91 -11.06
CA ASN A 142 -33.26 12.41 -10.57
C ASN A 142 -32.10 13.18 -11.22
N VAL A 143 -30.95 13.21 -10.55
CA VAL A 143 -29.72 13.84 -11.05
C VAL A 143 -28.55 12.87 -10.92
N ILE A 144 -27.72 12.79 -11.96
CA ILE A 144 -26.47 12.02 -11.97
C ILE A 144 -25.32 12.93 -12.36
N GLN A 145 -24.20 12.79 -11.66
CA GLN A 145 -22.96 13.49 -11.96
C GLN A 145 -21.99 12.51 -12.61
N VAL A 146 -21.68 12.72 -13.89
CA VAL A 146 -20.69 11.94 -14.64
C VAL A 146 -19.34 12.64 -14.52
N LYS A 147 -18.35 11.98 -13.93
CA LYS A 147 -16.99 12.52 -13.72
C LYS A 147 -15.96 11.69 -14.49
N LYS A 148 -14.79 12.29 -14.72
CA LYS A 148 -13.63 11.57 -15.28
C LYS A 148 -13.26 10.32 -14.50
N THR A 149 -13.28 10.44 -13.18
CA THR A 149 -12.88 9.42 -12.21
C THR A 149 -13.73 8.16 -12.27
N ASP A 150 -14.97 8.25 -12.77
CA ASP A 150 -15.93 7.14 -12.74
C ASP A 150 -15.59 6.04 -13.76
N PHE A 151 -14.64 6.30 -14.66
CA PHE A 151 -14.28 5.42 -15.78
C PHE A 151 -12.88 4.81 -15.65
N GLU A 152 -12.04 5.39 -14.80
CA GLU A 152 -10.77 4.79 -14.41
C GLU A 152 -10.96 4.05 -13.10
N VAL A 153 -10.82 2.72 -13.13
CA VAL A 153 -11.19 1.84 -12.00
C VAL A 153 -10.47 2.23 -10.71
N PHE A 154 -9.19 2.60 -10.79
CA PHE A 154 -8.43 3.00 -9.61
C PHE A 154 -8.89 4.35 -9.05
N ASP A 155 -9.26 5.30 -9.91
CA ASP A 155 -9.75 6.61 -9.49
C ASP A 155 -11.14 6.49 -8.86
N ALA A 156 -12.03 5.69 -9.47
CA ALA A 156 -13.35 5.40 -8.92
C ALA A 156 -13.25 4.78 -7.52
N LEU A 157 -12.41 3.74 -7.36
CA LEU A 157 -12.18 3.08 -6.07
C LEU A 157 -11.58 4.04 -5.03
N MET A 158 -10.67 4.92 -5.45
CA MET A 158 -10.08 5.93 -4.56
C MET A 158 -11.15 6.90 -4.04
N VAL A 159 -12.00 7.45 -4.92
CA VAL A 159 -13.10 8.35 -4.55
C VAL A 159 -14.10 7.66 -3.61
N ASP A 160 -14.46 6.40 -3.90
CA ASP A 160 -15.39 5.63 -3.07
C ASP A 160 -14.82 5.30 -1.68
N SER A 161 -13.51 5.02 -1.60
CA SER A 161 -12.84 4.77 -0.32
C SER A 161 -12.85 6.00 0.59
N GLN A 162 -12.65 7.19 0.03
CA GLN A 162 -12.70 8.46 0.77
C GLN A 162 -14.11 8.78 1.27
N LYS A 163 -15.14 8.50 0.47
CA LYS A 163 -16.53 8.68 0.88
C LYS A 163 -16.90 7.80 2.09
N CYS A 164 -16.35 6.59 2.17
CA CYS A 164 -16.54 5.71 3.32
C CYS A 164 -15.84 6.24 4.58
N SER A 165 -14.67 6.86 4.46
CA SER A 165 -13.96 7.46 5.60
C SER A 165 -14.66 8.70 6.17
N ASP A 166 -15.41 9.45 5.35
CA ASP A 166 -16.14 10.64 5.81
C ASP A 166 -17.43 10.30 6.57
N MET A 167 -18.15 9.24 6.16
CA MET A 167 -19.41 8.83 6.81
C MET A 167 -19.19 7.98 8.06
N SER A 168 -18.07 7.28 8.12
CA SER A 168 -17.65 6.52 9.29
C SER A 168 -16.32 7.09 9.74
N GLY A 169 -16.33 7.91 10.79
CA GLY A 169 -15.10 8.30 11.52
C GLY A 169 -14.35 7.13 12.17
N GLN A 170 -14.51 5.91 11.63
CA GLN A 170 -13.92 4.64 12.02
C GLN A 170 -13.31 3.87 10.83
N CYS A 171 -13.53 4.27 9.57
CA CYS A 171 -12.85 3.64 8.44
C CYS A 171 -11.67 4.51 7.98
N GLN A 172 -10.71 4.74 8.88
CA GLN A 172 -9.37 5.12 8.46
C GLN A 172 -8.48 3.88 8.48
N ASP A 173 -8.06 3.55 7.26
CA ASP A 173 -7.02 2.62 6.88
C ASP A 173 -7.26 1.12 7.09
N LEU A 174 -7.14 0.41 5.97
CA LEU A 174 -6.73 -1.01 5.89
C LEU A 174 -5.30 -1.23 6.43
N SER A 175 -4.78 -0.30 7.21
CA SER A 175 -3.49 -0.40 7.89
C SER A 175 -3.63 -1.38 9.03
N SER A 176 -2.63 -2.24 9.19
CA SER A 176 -2.48 -3.13 10.34
C SER A 176 -2.20 -2.38 11.65
N SER A 177 -2.03 -1.05 11.59
CA SER A 177 -1.79 -0.21 12.76
C SER A 177 -3.12 0.34 13.30
N PRO A 178 -3.31 0.37 14.63
CA PRO A 178 -4.46 1.03 15.23
C PRO A 178 -4.60 2.48 14.71
N PRO A 179 -5.83 2.97 14.52
CA PRO A 179 -6.04 4.34 14.09
C PRO A 179 -5.54 5.33 15.15
N GLY A 180 -4.95 6.44 14.70
CA GLY A 180 -4.46 7.53 15.55
C GLY A 180 -2.96 7.49 15.85
N PRO A 181 -2.43 8.55 16.50
CA PRO A 181 -1.02 8.63 16.88
C PRO A 181 -0.70 7.66 18.03
N TYR A 182 0.54 7.18 18.08
CA TYR A 182 1.05 6.43 19.22
C TYR A 182 1.06 7.32 20.48
N HIS A 183 0.48 6.82 21.57
CA HIS A 183 0.48 7.47 22.88
C HIS A 183 0.89 6.48 23.97
N GLN A 184 1.30 7.00 25.14
CA GLN A 184 1.68 6.19 26.29
C GLN A 184 0.53 6.01 27.30
N ASP A 185 -0.57 6.73 27.09
CA ASP A 185 -1.73 6.63 27.98
C ASP A 185 -2.36 5.23 27.90
N PRO A 186 -2.64 4.60 29.06
CA PRO A 186 -3.26 3.28 29.09
C PRO A 186 -4.69 3.36 28.54
N TYR A 187 -5.09 2.33 27.79
CA TYR A 187 -6.47 2.21 27.31
C TYR A 187 -7.43 1.94 28.47
N ILE A 188 -8.54 2.69 28.52
CA ILE A 188 -9.61 2.51 29.50
C ILE A 188 -10.76 1.73 28.84
N PRO A 189 -11.05 0.47 29.24
CA PRO A 189 -12.09 -0.34 28.64
C PRO A 189 -13.48 0.28 28.76
N LYS A 190 -14.21 0.34 27.64
CA LYS A 190 -15.61 0.78 27.62
C LYS A 190 -16.52 -0.30 28.24
N GLN A 191 -17.66 0.11 28.79
CA GLN A 191 -18.59 -0.82 29.46
C GLN A 191 -19.08 -1.96 28.54
N GLU A 192 -19.24 -1.70 27.25
CA GLU A 192 -19.64 -2.67 26.22
C GLU A 192 -18.55 -3.72 25.89
N GLU A 193 -17.28 -3.39 26.14
CA GLU A 193 -16.14 -4.28 25.87
C GLU A 193 -15.81 -5.21 27.03
N LYS A 194 -16.31 -4.90 28.24
CA LYS A 194 -16.06 -5.70 29.45
C LYS A 194 -16.53 -7.15 29.33
N PHE A 195 -17.42 -7.45 28.40
CA PHE A 195 -17.97 -8.80 28.18
C PHE A 195 -17.37 -9.54 26.99
N LYS A 196 -16.40 -8.94 26.27
CA LYS A 196 -15.72 -9.59 25.16
C LYS A 196 -14.51 -10.37 25.69
N SER A 197 -14.54 -11.68 25.59
CA SER A 197 -13.37 -12.51 25.86
C SER A 197 -12.29 -12.30 24.78
N PRO A 198 -11.00 -12.43 25.13
CA PRO A 198 -9.94 -12.41 24.13
C PRO A 198 -10.14 -13.53 23.10
N PRO A 199 -9.63 -13.36 21.86
CA PRO A 199 -9.73 -14.39 20.84
C PRO A 199 -9.00 -15.67 21.26
N ILE A 200 -9.53 -16.81 20.85
CA ILE A 200 -8.91 -18.11 21.09
C ILE A 200 -7.59 -18.19 20.31
N LEU A 201 -6.54 -18.73 20.95
CA LEU A 201 -5.23 -18.93 20.33
C LEU A 201 -5.36 -19.84 19.09
N PRO A 202 -4.94 -19.39 17.89
CA PRO A 202 -4.94 -20.25 16.71
C PRO A 202 -3.99 -21.44 16.90
N PRO A 203 -4.44 -22.70 16.67
CA PRO A 203 -3.63 -23.89 16.96
C PRO A 203 -2.37 -23.99 16.09
N HIS A 204 -2.32 -23.28 14.96
CA HIS A 204 -1.14 -23.19 14.09
C HIS A 204 0.09 -22.64 14.82
N LEU A 205 -0.09 -21.73 15.79
CA LEU A 205 1.01 -21.15 16.58
C LEU A 205 1.60 -22.14 17.59
N LEU A 206 0.94 -23.28 17.83
CA LEU A 206 1.46 -24.34 18.69
C LEU A 206 2.41 -25.28 17.93
N GLN A 207 2.47 -25.20 16.59
CA GLN A 207 3.31 -26.07 15.76
C GLN A 207 4.74 -25.54 15.61
N VAL A 208 5.49 -25.47 16.70
CA VAL A 208 6.85 -24.91 16.75
C VAL A 208 7.79 -25.62 15.78
N ILE A 209 8.35 -24.90 14.81
CA ILE A 209 9.22 -25.47 13.76
C ILE A 209 10.52 -26.07 14.30
N LEU A 210 11.07 -25.49 15.37
CA LEU A 210 12.30 -25.95 16.02
C LEU A 210 12.09 -27.21 16.88
N ASN A 211 10.84 -27.57 17.18
CA ASN A 211 10.52 -28.80 17.91
C ASN A 211 10.23 -29.98 16.96
N LYS A 212 10.35 -29.77 15.64
CA LYS A 212 10.17 -30.82 14.65
C LYS A 212 11.51 -31.48 14.37
N ASP A 213 11.54 -32.81 14.45
CA ASP A 213 12.71 -33.57 14.05
C ASP A 213 12.90 -33.48 12.54
N THR A 214 14.15 -33.28 12.11
CA THR A 214 14.57 -33.36 10.72
C THR A 214 15.19 -34.72 10.44
N GLY A 215 15.11 -35.18 9.18
CA GLY A 215 15.67 -36.47 8.80
C GLY A 215 17.20 -36.50 9.00
N ILE A 216 17.73 -37.57 9.56
CA ILE A 216 19.17 -37.70 9.91
C ILE A 216 20.08 -37.55 8.68
N SER A 217 19.56 -37.73 7.46
CA SER A 217 20.29 -37.62 6.20
C SER A 217 20.43 -36.20 5.65
N CYS A 218 19.78 -35.18 6.23
CA CYS A 218 19.83 -33.81 5.74
C CYS A 218 20.76 -32.92 6.56
N ASP A 219 21.15 -31.77 6.01
CA ASP A 219 21.99 -30.77 6.70
C ASP A 219 21.27 -30.28 7.98
N PRO A 220 21.93 -30.29 9.16
CA PRO A 220 21.35 -29.85 10.43
C PRO A 220 20.83 -28.42 10.47
N ALA A 221 21.32 -27.54 9.58
CA ALA A 221 20.86 -26.15 9.48
C ALA A 221 19.55 -26.00 8.68
N LEU A 222 19.10 -27.07 7.99
CA LEU A 222 17.86 -27.05 7.22
C LEU A 222 16.65 -27.32 8.11
N LEU A 223 15.61 -26.52 7.90
CA LEU A 223 14.30 -26.67 8.54
C LEU A 223 13.24 -26.95 7.47
N PRO A 224 12.12 -27.60 7.83
CA PRO A 224 10.99 -27.76 6.91
C PRO A 224 10.37 -26.40 6.55
N GLU A 225 9.56 -26.35 5.50
CA GLU A 225 8.87 -25.11 5.12
C GLU A 225 7.87 -24.68 6.22
N PRO A 226 7.96 -23.45 6.75
CA PRO A 226 7.03 -22.96 7.77
C PRO A 226 5.68 -22.58 7.16
N ASN A 227 4.62 -22.65 7.97
CA ASN A 227 3.33 -22.05 7.61
C ASN A 227 3.44 -20.50 7.66
N HIS A 228 2.90 -19.79 6.67
CA HIS A 228 2.98 -18.32 6.62
C HIS A 228 2.41 -17.63 7.86
N VAL A 229 1.43 -18.25 8.55
CA VAL A 229 0.79 -17.68 9.76
C VAL A 229 1.71 -17.65 10.98
N MET A 230 2.73 -18.53 11.06
CA MET A 230 3.65 -18.53 12.21
C MET A 230 4.84 -17.56 12.06
N LEU A 231 5.00 -16.96 10.88
CA LEU A 231 6.08 -16.02 10.64
C LEU A 231 5.89 -14.76 11.48
N ASN A 232 7.00 -14.15 11.91
CA ASN A 232 7.02 -12.97 12.78
C ASN A 232 6.46 -13.18 14.19
N HIS A 233 6.09 -14.41 14.58
CA HIS A 233 5.77 -14.75 15.96
C HIS A 233 7.02 -15.11 16.76
N LEU A 234 7.09 -14.62 18.01
CA LEU A 234 8.18 -14.90 18.93
C LEU A 234 7.95 -16.26 19.62
N TYR A 235 8.96 -17.13 19.55
CA TYR A 235 9.06 -18.35 20.35
C TYR A 235 10.20 -18.16 21.36
N ALA A 236 10.00 -18.67 22.57
CA ALA A 236 11.00 -18.57 23.63
C ALA A 236 11.13 -19.92 24.34
N LEU A 237 12.35 -20.26 24.74
CA LEU A 237 12.56 -21.33 25.72
C LEU A 237 12.45 -20.75 27.13
N SER A 238 12.11 -21.61 28.09
CA SER A 238 12.24 -21.26 29.51
C SER A 238 13.69 -20.90 29.81
N ILE A 239 13.88 -19.77 30.49
CA ILE A 239 15.18 -19.25 30.90
C ILE A 239 15.89 -20.29 31.77
N LYS A 240 17.15 -20.57 31.47
CA LYS A 240 18.03 -21.46 32.23
C LYS A 240 19.43 -20.85 32.32
N ASP A 241 20.09 -21.04 33.45
CA ASP A 241 21.48 -20.60 33.70
C ASP A 241 21.73 -19.11 33.42
N GLY A 242 20.75 -18.25 33.70
CA GLY A 242 20.86 -16.81 33.49
C GLY A 242 20.81 -16.38 32.02
N VAL A 243 20.46 -17.28 31.09
CA VAL A 243 20.38 -16.98 29.65
C VAL A 243 18.94 -17.11 29.15
N MET A 244 18.47 -16.07 28.48
CA MET A 244 17.24 -16.06 27.70
C MET A 244 17.52 -16.51 26.26
N VAL A 245 16.68 -17.40 25.74
CA VAL A 245 16.74 -17.86 24.34
C VAL A 245 15.44 -17.50 23.64
N LEU A 246 15.56 -16.64 22.63
CA LEU A 246 14.45 -16.18 21.80
C LEU A 246 14.64 -16.65 20.36
N SER A 247 13.56 -16.91 19.66
CA SER A 247 13.56 -17.26 18.26
C SER A 247 12.37 -16.68 17.51
N ALA A 248 12.57 -16.35 16.25
CA ALA A 248 11.50 -16.01 15.32
C ALA A 248 11.89 -16.42 13.90
N THR A 249 10.90 -16.84 13.12
CA THR A 249 11.06 -17.16 11.70
C THR A 249 10.61 -15.97 10.87
N HIS A 250 11.52 -15.44 10.04
CA HIS A 250 11.28 -14.30 9.15
C HIS A 250 11.38 -14.74 7.69
N ARG A 251 10.62 -14.08 6.82
CA ARG A 251 10.69 -14.25 5.37
C ARG A 251 11.64 -13.22 4.78
N TYR A 252 12.60 -13.67 3.98
CA TYR A 252 13.42 -12.81 3.12
C TYR A 252 13.20 -13.21 1.65
N LYS A 253 12.52 -12.36 0.89
CA LYS A 253 12.03 -12.65 -0.46
C LYS A 253 11.18 -13.93 -0.48
N LYS A 254 11.68 -15.01 -1.10
CA LYS A 254 11.05 -16.34 -1.19
C LYS A 254 11.69 -17.38 -0.26
N LYS A 255 12.58 -16.96 0.66
CA LYS A 255 13.27 -17.83 1.62
C LYS A 255 12.82 -17.53 3.05
N TYR A 256 13.02 -18.49 3.94
CA TYR A 256 12.69 -18.40 5.35
C TYR A 256 13.95 -18.59 6.19
N VAL A 257 14.09 -17.78 7.23
CA VAL A 257 15.23 -17.84 8.16
C VAL A 257 14.69 -17.84 9.58
N THR A 258 15.00 -18.88 10.34
CA THR A 258 14.73 -18.95 11.78
C THR A 258 15.97 -18.50 12.53
N THR A 259 15.90 -17.33 13.16
CA THR A 259 17.02 -16.78 13.95
C THR A 259 16.84 -17.15 15.41
N LEU A 260 17.93 -17.50 16.09
CA LEU A 260 17.97 -17.73 17.53
C LEU A 260 18.88 -16.67 18.16
N LEU A 261 18.42 -16.04 19.23
CA LEU A 261 19.17 -15.07 20.02
C LEU A 261 19.34 -15.60 21.43
N TYR A 262 20.60 -15.74 21.86
CA TYR A 262 20.98 -16.03 23.23
C TYR A 262 21.42 -14.73 23.90
N LYS A 263 20.72 -14.33 24.96
CA LYS A 263 20.99 -13.08 25.67
C LYS A 263 21.05 -13.33 27.19
N PRO A 264 22.15 -12.97 27.88
CA PRO A 264 22.21 -12.97 29.33
C PRO A 264 21.20 -12.00 29.94
N ILE A 265 20.69 -12.34 31.13
CA ILE A 265 19.75 -11.53 31.91
C ILE A 265 20.48 -10.79 33.02
#